data_AF-A0A1H9JES8-F1
#
_entry.id   AF-A0A1H9JES8-F1
#
_cell.length_a   1.000
_cell.length_b   1.000
_cell.length_c   1.000
_cell.angle_alpha   90.00
_cell.angle_beta   90.00
_cell.angle_gamma   90.00
#
_symmetry.space_group_name_H-M   'P 1'
#
loop_
_entity.id
_entity.type
_entity.pdbx_description
1 polymer ?
#
loop_
_entity_poly.entity_id
_entity_poly.type
_entity_poly.pdbx_seq_one_letter_code
_entity_poly.pdbx_strand_id
1 'polypeptide(L)'
;MATRTKCLYNGNTIGIESIYTAKNGKQINIPEKVERLRELGRKGLLFCPCGCGSNLILVAGDKNLREQHFRIKNDNETNTECKVTYEGEESLNTKIALKCWLEDKLKKTDLQCEVSVSTFDDINRKYEYTVYEPENRIGIGYWRNRSNITDEKIEVLNSSATKVIYVVGNENEGAEGQYPEFMMKIQKSQGFNLYINICDKDRVYESSVLTATIFAQNIDGEWDEIYACSGSMVDFGIDINGILYYLKSAVVDIVNVRLSEFRDKQFNEKKKREAEAEKQRQREEKALSERKKRQADWEERQKLLKLEAEKRQEQLRLEEEKRREEERRAEEKKEQDRITFKNQVAELLNQQTDRVVDPDGNRWIKCEFCGKIDTDSAFSSYGGKNHINLGICKECSDKGKMPTQIELPKEENISRKIDLDNCPICGGRLQVRNGRFGEFYGCSNFPKCRFTKNK
;
A
#
# COMPACT_ATOMS: atom_id res chain seq x y z
N MET A 1 -45.83 13.06 -8.72
CA MET A 1 -46.34 11.77 -8.17
C MET A 1 -47.82 11.68 -8.52
N ALA A 2 -48.29 10.57 -9.09
CA ALA A 2 -49.67 10.50 -9.57
C ALA A 2 -50.61 10.02 -8.45
N THR A 3 -51.65 10.78 -8.15
CA THR A 3 -52.44 10.59 -6.92
C THR A 3 -53.53 9.53 -7.05
N ARG A 4 -54.05 9.28 -8.27
CA ARG A 4 -55.16 8.33 -8.51
C ARG A 4 -55.10 7.73 -9.92
N THR A 5 -54.27 6.70 -10.07
CA THR A 5 -54.04 5.99 -11.34
C THR A 5 -54.77 4.65 -11.43
N LYS A 6 -55.41 4.22 -10.33
CA LYS A 6 -56.10 2.92 -10.22
C LYS A 6 -57.47 3.10 -9.57
N CYS A 7 -58.38 2.18 -9.86
CA CYS A 7 -59.64 2.01 -9.14
C CYS A 7 -59.90 0.53 -8.84
N LEU A 8 -60.82 0.26 -7.91
CA LEU A 8 -61.33 -1.09 -7.66
C LEU A 8 -62.71 -1.26 -8.31
N TYR A 9 -62.92 -2.41 -8.95
CA TYR A 9 -64.21 -2.83 -9.49
C TYR A 9 -64.38 -4.35 -9.30
N ASN A 10 -65.48 -4.77 -8.68
CA ASN A 10 -65.76 -6.18 -8.36
C ASN A 10 -64.59 -6.90 -7.67
N GLY A 11 -63.90 -6.23 -6.75
CA GLY A 11 -62.75 -6.79 -6.01
C GLY A 11 -61.44 -6.79 -6.78
N ASN A 12 -61.43 -6.41 -8.07
CA ASN A 12 -60.22 -6.36 -8.89
C ASN A 12 -59.68 -4.94 -9.00
N THR A 13 -58.36 -4.82 -9.02
CA THR A 13 -57.66 -3.56 -9.33
C THR A 13 -57.68 -3.33 -10.83
N ILE A 14 -58.11 -2.14 -11.24
CA ILE A 14 -58.06 -1.67 -12.62
C ILE A 14 -57.13 -0.45 -12.67
N GLY A 15 -55.94 -0.64 -13.22
CA GLY A 15 -55.01 0.44 -13.52
C GLY A 15 -55.32 1.14 -14.84
N ILE A 16 -54.81 2.36 -14.98
CA ILE A 16 -55.07 3.19 -16.16
C ILE A 16 -54.39 2.65 -17.43
N GLU A 17 -53.34 1.86 -17.30
CA GLU A 17 -52.71 1.17 -18.42
C GLU A 17 -53.70 0.28 -19.21
N SER A 18 -54.79 -0.18 -18.56
CA SER A 18 -55.85 -0.97 -19.20
C SER A 18 -56.62 -0.24 -20.31
N ILE A 19 -56.62 1.10 -20.34
CA ILE A 19 -57.34 1.91 -21.33
C ILE A 19 -56.48 2.42 -22.48
N TYR A 20 -55.19 2.09 -22.52
CA TYR A 20 -54.27 2.47 -23.59
C TYR A 20 -53.86 1.24 -24.42
N THR A 21 -53.54 1.47 -25.69
CA THR A 21 -52.95 0.48 -26.59
C THR A 21 -51.90 1.10 -27.49
N ALA A 22 -51.07 0.27 -28.14
CA ALA A 22 -50.16 0.69 -29.20
C ALA A 22 -50.81 0.54 -30.58
N LYS A 23 -50.75 1.60 -31.41
CA LYS A 23 -51.08 1.53 -32.84
C LYS A 23 -50.08 2.35 -33.63
N ASN A 24 -49.40 1.72 -34.59
CA ASN A 24 -48.35 2.33 -35.42
C ASN A 24 -47.28 3.06 -34.59
N GLY A 25 -46.79 2.43 -33.51
CA GLY A 25 -45.78 3.02 -32.61
C GLY A 25 -46.33 4.02 -31.58
N LYS A 26 -47.58 4.47 -31.72
CA LYS A 26 -48.16 5.49 -30.84
C LYS A 26 -49.05 4.88 -29.77
N GLN A 27 -49.01 5.47 -28.58
CA GLN A 27 -49.96 5.20 -27.50
C GLN A 27 -51.29 5.89 -27.81
N ILE A 28 -52.38 5.12 -27.85
CA ILE A 28 -53.72 5.63 -28.15
C ILE A 28 -54.71 5.10 -27.10
N ASN A 29 -55.68 5.92 -26.71
CA ASN A 29 -56.81 5.48 -25.88
C ASN A 29 -57.64 4.41 -26.62
N ILE A 30 -58.11 3.40 -25.88
CA ILE A 30 -59.08 2.41 -26.35
C ILE A 30 -60.50 2.98 -26.07
N PRO A 31 -61.24 3.48 -27.09
CA PRO A 31 -62.47 4.24 -26.85
C PRO A 31 -63.52 3.46 -26.05
N GLU A 32 -63.75 2.20 -26.42
CA GLU A 32 -64.74 1.33 -25.76
C GLU A 32 -64.43 1.09 -24.27
N LYS A 33 -63.15 0.88 -23.92
CA LYS A 33 -62.73 0.70 -22.51
C LYS A 33 -62.86 2.00 -21.73
N VAL A 34 -62.53 3.14 -22.35
CA VAL A 34 -62.71 4.47 -21.74
C VAL A 34 -64.19 4.76 -21.49
N GLU A 35 -65.06 4.51 -22.47
CA GLU A 35 -66.51 4.70 -22.34
C GLU A 35 -67.10 3.80 -21.27
N ARG A 36 -66.73 2.52 -21.25
CA ARG A 36 -67.14 1.57 -20.21
C ARG A 36 -66.75 2.05 -18.82
N LEU A 37 -65.50 2.46 -18.60
CA LEU A 37 -65.06 2.97 -17.30
C LEU A 37 -65.78 4.27 -16.91
N ARG A 38 -66.06 5.16 -17.87
CA ARG A 38 -66.88 6.37 -17.62
C ARG A 38 -68.29 5.99 -17.19
N GLU A 39 -68.91 4.99 -17.83
CA GLU A 39 -70.23 4.50 -17.45
C GLU A 39 -70.25 3.89 -16.04
N LEU A 40 -69.26 3.05 -15.71
CA LEU A 40 -69.12 2.47 -14.36
C LEU A 40 -68.91 3.56 -13.30
N GLY A 41 -68.09 4.57 -13.60
CA GLY A 41 -67.89 5.72 -12.72
C GLY A 41 -69.19 6.52 -12.52
N ARG A 42 -69.96 6.77 -13.59
CA ARG A 42 -71.29 7.41 -13.49
C ARG A 42 -72.25 6.59 -12.63
N LYS A 43 -72.22 5.26 -12.74
CA LYS A 43 -73.00 4.34 -11.89
C LYS A 43 -72.48 4.22 -10.45
N GLY A 44 -71.33 4.82 -10.12
CA GLY A 44 -70.74 4.75 -8.78
C GLY A 44 -70.14 3.38 -8.45
N LEU A 45 -69.71 2.61 -9.45
CA LEU A 45 -69.21 1.24 -9.24
C LEU A 45 -67.68 1.15 -9.13
N LEU A 46 -66.97 2.26 -9.31
CA LEU A 46 -65.52 2.33 -9.15
C LEU A 46 -65.18 2.85 -7.77
N PHE A 47 -64.28 2.20 -7.03
CA PHE A 47 -63.94 2.55 -5.65
C PHE A 47 -62.45 2.91 -5.47
N CYS A 48 -62.13 3.71 -4.44
CA CYS A 48 -60.73 4.00 -4.06
C CYS A 48 -60.01 2.74 -3.60
N PRO A 49 -58.80 2.42 -4.15
CA PRO A 49 -58.01 1.28 -3.69
C PRO A 49 -57.48 1.42 -2.26
N CYS A 50 -57.52 2.61 -1.69
CA CYS A 50 -57.03 2.94 -0.34
C CYS A 50 -57.90 2.39 0.78
N GLY A 51 -59.10 1.89 0.46
CA GLY A 51 -60.08 1.48 1.46
C GLY A 51 -60.91 2.62 2.06
N CYS A 52 -60.77 3.87 1.60
CA CYS A 52 -61.59 4.99 2.11
C CYS A 52 -63.06 4.94 1.67
N GLY A 53 -63.45 3.97 0.82
CA GLY A 53 -64.82 3.78 0.36
C GLY A 53 -65.31 4.78 -0.69
N SER A 54 -64.53 5.80 -1.05
CA SER A 54 -64.96 6.82 -2.02
C SER A 54 -65.16 6.26 -3.42
N ASN A 55 -66.26 6.67 -4.08
CA ASN A 55 -66.51 6.36 -5.48
C ASN A 55 -65.64 7.21 -6.40
N LEU A 56 -65.18 6.62 -7.50
CA LEU A 56 -64.31 7.25 -8.48
C LEU A 56 -65.01 7.45 -9.83
N ILE A 57 -64.60 8.50 -10.55
CA ILE A 57 -64.92 8.76 -11.95
C ILE A 57 -63.63 8.86 -12.76
N LEU A 58 -63.65 8.34 -13.99
CA LEU A 58 -62.52 8.46 -14.93
C LEU A 58 -62.47 9.88 -15.50
N VAL A 59 -61.31 10.53 -15.39
CA VAL A 59 -61.00 11.85 -15.98
C VAL A 59 -59.87 11.79 -17.01
N ALA A 60 -59.38 10.58 -17.34
CA ALA A 60 -58.37 10.39 -18.38
C ALA A 60 -58.84 10.88 -19.76
N GLY A 61 -57.95 11.58 -20.46
CA GLY A 61 -58.17 12.07 -21.82
C GLY A 61 -58.02 13.59 -22.02
N ASP A 62 -57.85 14.38 -20.95
CA ASP A 62 -57.55 15.81 -21.05
C ASP A 62 -56.04 16.06 -21.10
N LYS A 63 -55.60 16.98 -21.99
CA LYS A 63 -54.18 17.29 -22.29
C LYS A 63 -53.33 17.64 -21.06
N ASN A 64 -53.93 17.99 -19.92
CA ASN A 64 -53.26 18.50 -18.73
C ASN A 64 -53.44 17.62 -17.46
N LEU A 65 -53.97 16.40 -17.56
CA LEU A 65 -54.32 15.56 -16.38
C LEU A 65 -53.57 14.22 -16.29
N ARG A 66 -52.27 14.18 -16.63
CA ARG A 66 -51.43 12.97 -16.43
C ARG A 66 -51.20 12.62 -14.96
N GLU A 67 -51.41 13.57 -14.04
CA GLU A 67 -51.18 13.37 -12.61
C GLU A 67 -52.38 12.73 -11.88
N GLN A 68 -53.56 12.73 -12.51
CA GLN A 68 -54.79 12.23 -11.93
C GLN A 68 -55.73 11.69 -13.01
N HIS A 69 -55.81 10.37 -13.13
CA HIS A 69 -56.66 9.71 -14.12
C HIS A 69 -58.05 9.36 -13.57
N PHE A 70 -58.16 9.22 -12.25
CA PHE A 70 -59.43 9.06 -11.53
C PHE A 70 -59.64 10.20 -10.55
N ARG A 71 -60.87 10.72 -10.46
CA ARG A 71 -61.27 11.72 -9.47
C ARG A 71 -62.35 11.13 -8.57
N ILE A 72 -62.41 11.59 -7.32
CA ILE A 72 -63.55 11.28 -6.45
C ILE A 72 -64.81 11.89 -7.09
N LYS A 73 -65.86 11.08 -7.18
CA LYS A 73 -67.20 11.55 -7.56
C LYS A 73 -67.72 12.36 -6.36
N ASN A 74 -67.70 13.69 -6.45
CA ASN A 74 -68.07 14.59 -5.34
C ASN A 74 -69.45 14.23 -4.75
N ASP A 75 -69.64 14.48 -3.45
CA ASP A 75 -70.56 15.52 -2.94
C ASP A 75 -70.29 15.81 -1.44
N ASN A 76 -69.96 17.07 -1.12
CA ASN A 76 -70.01 17.78 0.18
C ASN A 76 -69.27 17.26 1.45
N GLU A 77 -68.43 18.17 1.99
CA GLU A 77 -68.16 18.43 3.43
C GLU A 77 -67.42 17.46 4.36
N THR A 78 -66.88 16.33 3.93
CA THR A 78 -65.82 15.66 4.71
C THR A 78 -64.48 15.76 4.01
N ASN A 79 -63.72 16.75 4.46
CA ASN A 79 -62.42 17.20 3.95
C ASN A 79 -61.29 16.19 4.23
N THR A 80 -61.48 14.91 3.90
CA THR A 80 -60.39 13.94 3.80
C THR A 80 -60.06 13.77 2.33
N GLU A 81 -59.28 14.71 1.79
CA GLU A 81 -58.58 14.50 0.53
C GLU A 81 -57.73 13.23 0.70
N CYS A 82 -58.16 12.11 0.13
CA CYS A 82 -57.32 10.92 0.07
C CYS A 82 -56.08 11.24 -0.79
N LYS A 83 -54.96 11.59 -0.13
CA LYS A 83 -53.68 11.95 -0.76
C LYS A 83 -52.79 10.74 -1.04
N VAL A 84 -53.34 9.53 -0.96
CA VAL A 84 -52.60 8.28 -1.16
C VAL A 84 -51.99 8.29 -2.55
N THR A 85 -50.67 8.37 -2.61
CA THR A 85 -49.93 8.19 -3.85
C THR A 85 -49.69 6.70 -4.02
N TYR A 86 -50.24 6.13 -5.09
CA TYR A 86 -50.07 4.69 -5.37
C TYR A 86 -48.81 4.43 -6.19
N GLU A 87 -48.47 5.35 -7.08
CA GLU A 87 -47.40 5.12 -8.05
C GLU A 87 -46.80 6.44 -8.55
N GLY A 88 -45.49 6.42 -8.78
CA GLY A 88 -44.79 7.52 -9.44
C GLY A 88 -45.19 7.61 -10.92
N GLU A 89 -45.16 8.82 -11.48
CA GLU A 89 -45.51 9.06 -12.89
C GLU A 89 -44.62 8.25 -13.85
N GLU A 90 -43.31 8.16 -13.56
CA GLU A 90 -42.37 7.36 -14.36
C GLU A 90 -42.72 5.87 -14.33
N SER A 91 -42.97 5.30 -13.14
CA SER A 91 -43.38 3.90 -12.98
C SER A 91 -44.65 3.60 -13.78
N LEU A 92 -45.63 4.51 -13.73
CA LEU A 92 -46.85 4.41 -14.51
C LEU A 92 -46.59 4.42 -16.01
N ASN A 93 -45.82 5.40 -16.49
CA ASN A 93 -45.46 5.52 -17.90
C ASN A 93 -44.73 4.24 -18.36
N THR A 94 -43.81 3.71 -17.56
CA THR A 94 -43.13 2.46 -17.86
C THR A 94 -44.08 1.27 -17.97
N LYS A 95 -45.05 1.10 -17.07
CA LYS A 95 -46.05 0.03 -17.17
C LYS A 95 -46.88 0.14 -18.45
N ILE A 96 -47.29 1.36 -18.80
CA ILE A 96 -48.00 1.62 -20.06
C ILE A 96 -47.11 1.26 -21.26
N ALA A 97 -45.83 1.66 -21.25
CA ALA A 97 -44.85 1.34 -22.29
C ALA A 97 -44.72 -0.17 -22.47
N LEU A 98 -44.55 -0.92 -21.37
CA LEU A 98 -44.38 -2.37 -21.37
C LEU A 98 -45.63 -3.09 -21.88
N LYS A 99 -46.82 -2.63 -21.49
CA LYS A 99 -48.07 -3.15 -22.02
C LYS A 99 -48.18 -2.92 -23.52
N CYS A 100 -48.02 -1.68 -23.96
CA CYS A 100 -48.04 -1.28 -25.38
C CYS A 100 -47.02 -2.07 -26.21
N TRP A 101 -45.83 -2.30 -25.66
CA TRP A 101 -44.78 -3.10 -26.28
C TRP A 101 -45.21 -4.55 -26.44
N LEU A 102 -45.70 -5.20 -25.37
CA LEU A 102 -46.12 -6.59 -25.43
C LEU A 102 -47.31 -6.78 -26.38
N GLU A 103 -48.27 -5.84 -26.41
CA GLU A 103 -49.37 -5.82 -27.37
C GLU A 103 -48.88 -5.76 -28.82
N ASP A 104 -47.94 -4.85 -29.11
CA ASP A 104 -47.37 -4.70 -30.46
C ASP A 104 -46.58 -5.95 -30.88
N LYS A 105 -45.78 -6.54 -29.99
CA LYS A 105 -44.90 -7.67 -30.35
C LYS A 105 -45.66 -8.99 -30.46
N LEU A 106 -46.63 -9.23 -29.59
CA LEU A 106 -47.46 -10.44 -29.65
C LEU A 106 -48.71 -10.29 -30.53
N LYS A 107 -49.00 -9.07 -31.02
CA LYS A 107 -50.22 -8.73 -31.79
C LYS A 107 -51.49 -9.08 -31.02
N LYS A 108 -51.50 -8.76 -29.72
CA LYS A 108 -52.61 -8.94 -28.77
C LYS A 108 -53.12 -7.58 -28.28
N THR A 109 -54.40 -7.48 -27.91
CA THR A 109 -55.04 -6.21 -27.48
C THR A 109 -55.78 -6.31 -26.14
N ASP A 110 -55.88 -7.52 -25.60
CA ASP A 110 -56.59 -7.89 -24.39
C ASP A 110 -55.64 -8.34 -23.27
N LEU A 111 -54.42 -7.80 -23.27
CA LEU A 111 -53.47 -8.05 -22.19
C LEU A 111 -54.01 -7.59 -20.84
N GLN A 112 -53.74 -8.40 -19.83
CA GLN A 112 -54.11 -8.14 -18.46
C GLN A 112 -52.98 -7.40 -17.74
N CYS A 113 -53.32 -6.52 -16.81
CA CYS A 113 -52.35 -5.73 -16.05
C CYS A 113 -52.56 -5.96 -14.56
N GLU A 114 -51.45 -5.98 -13.81
CA GLU A 114 -51.47 -6.18 -12.35
C GLU A 114 -52.17 -7.48 -11.93
N VAL A 115 -51.86 -8.56 -12.66
CA VAL A 115 -52.52 -9.84 -12.46
C VAL A 115 -51.91 -10.59 -11.30
N SER A 116 -52.70 -10.89 -10.28
CA SER A 116 -52.24 -11.64 -9.12
C SER A 116 -51.84 -13.07 -9.51
N VAL A 117 -50.71 -13.55 -9.00
CA VAL A 117 -50.24 -14.94 -9.17
C VAL A 117 -51.24 -15.94 -8.58
N SER A 118 -51.96 -15.56 -7.52
CA SER A 118 -53.05 -16.37 -6.94
C SER A 118 -54.19 -16.70 -7.91
N THR A 119 -54.26 -16.00 -9.05
CA THR A 119 -55.23 -16.30 -10.12
C THR A 119 -54.93 -17.62 -10.83
N PHE A 120 -53.67 -18.07 -10.83
CA PHE A 120 -53.20 -19.22 -11.62
C PHE A 120 -52.50 -20.30 -10.80
N ASP A 121 -52.05 -19.98 -9.59
CA ASP A 121 -51.41 -20.91 -8.66
C ASP A 121 -52.13 -20.87 -7.30
N ASP A 122 -52.10 -21.97 -6.55
CA ASP A 122 -52.68 -22.08 -5.18
C ASP A 122 -51.91 -21.28 -4.11
N ILE A 123 -51.11 -20.31 -4.53
CA ILE A 123 -50.30 -19.47 -3.66
C ILE A 123 -51.18 -18.30 -3.21
N ASN A 124 -51.54 -18.27 -1.92
CA ASN A 124 -52.30 -17.18 -1.27
C ASN A 124 -51.55 -15.82 -1.20
N ARG A 125 -50.52 -15.58 -2.02
CA ARG A 125 -49.66 -14.39 -1.95
C ARG A 125 -50.07 -13.30 -2.94
N LYS A 126 -49.87 -12.05 -2.53
CA LYS A 126 -50.29 -10.82 -3.21
C LYS A 126 -49.34 -10.34 -4.31
N TYR A 127 -48.51 -11.22 -4.90
CA TYR A 127 -47.61 -10.81 -5.97
C TYR A 127 -48.36 -10.77 -7.30
N GLU A 128 -47.96 -9.82 -8.15
CA GLU A 128 -48.63 -9.51 -9.40
C GLU A 128 -47.62 -9.46 -10.55
N TYR A 129 -48.02 -9.99 -11.71
CA TYR A 129 -47.39 -9.65 -12.97
C TYR A 129 -47.77 -8.23 -13.34
N THR A 130 -46.82 -7.45 -13.84
CA THR A 130 -47.11 -6.09 -14.31
C THR A 130 -47.99 -6.12 -15.56
N VAL A 131 -47.65 -6.97 -16.51
CA VAL A 131 -48.44 -7.28 -17.71
C VAL A 131 -48.44 -8.79 -17.90
N TYR A 132 -49.57 -9.36 -18.28
CA TYR A 132 -49.71 -10.80 -18.50
C TYR A 132 -50.51 -11.08 -19.79
N GLU A 133 -49.96 -11.98 -20.60
CA GLU A 133 -50.58 -12.55 -21.79
C GLU A 133 -50.95 -14.01 -21.49
N PRO A 134 -52.25 -14.35 -21.46
CA PRO A 134 -52.71 -15.64 -20.97
C PRO A 134 -52.53 -16.81 -21.94
N GLU A 135 -52.55 -16.59 -23.26
CA GLU A 135 -52.55 -17.69 -24.23
C GLU A 135 -51.20 -18.40 -24.28
N ASN A 136 -50.09 -17.64 -24.31
CA ASN A 136 -48.74 -18.19 -24.31
C ASN A 136 -48.10 -18.15 -22.91
N ARG A 137 -48.85 -17.70 -21.90
CA ARG A 137 -48.39 -17.54 -20.51
C ARG A 137 -47.10 -16.74 -20.44
N ILE A 138 -47.13 -15.53 -20.98
CA ILE A 138 -45.99 -14.59 -20.94
C ILE A 138 -46.30 -13.47 -19.94
N GLY A 139 -45.43 -13.31 -18.96
CA GLY A 139 -45.53 -12.28 -17.93
C GLY A 139 -44.38 -11.27 -18.02
N ILE A 140 -44.66 -10.02 -17.72
CA ILE A 140 -43.63 -9.00 -17.47
C ILE A 140 -43.61 -8.70 -15.97
N GLY A 141 -42.46 -8.87 -15.35
CA GLY A 141 -42.17 -8.36 -14.02
C GLY A 141 -41.41 -7.04 -14.14
N TYR A 142 -42.00 -5.93 -13.68
CA TYR A 142 -41.34 -4.63 -13.68
C TYR A 142 -41.14 -4.09 -12.26
N TRP A 143 -39.96 -3.51 -12.04
CA TRP A 143 -39.65 -2.75 -10.83
C TRP A 143 -38.88 -1.50 -11.17
N ARG A 144 -39.38 -0.37 -10.66
CA ARG A 144 -38.69 0.91 -10.75
C ARG A 144 -37.43 0.94 -9.87
N ASN A 145 -37.54 0.49 -8.63
CA ASN A 145 -36.44 0.51 -7.65
C ASN A 145 -36.11 -0.92 -7.19
N ARG A 146 -34.81 -1.23 -7.18
CA ARG A 146 -34.23 -2.49 -6.71
C ARG A 146 -34.65 -2.94 -5.31
N SER A 147 -34.95 -1.99 -4.42
CA SER A 147 -35.37 -2.26 -3.03
C SER A 147 -36.68 -3.05 -2.93
N ASN A 148 -37.47 -3.10 -4.00
CA ASN A 148 -38.77 -3.77 -4.04
C ASN A 148 -38.70 -5.20 -4.63
N ILE A 149 -37.49 -5.71 -4.90
CA ILE A 149 -37.25 -7.02 -5.50
C ILE A 149 -36.78 -8.00 -4.41
N THR A 150 -37.67 -8.84 -3.91
CA THR A 150 -37.37 -9.87 -2.91
C THR A 150 -37.21 -11.26 -3.54
N ASP A 151 -36.46 -12.16 -2.89
CA ASP A 151 -36.32 -13.57 -3.33
C ASP A 151 -37.67 -14.24 -3.48
N GLU A 152 -38.48 -14.11 -2.44
CA GLU A 152 -39.82 -14.67 -2.40
C GLU A 152 -40.66 -14.22 -3.61
N LYS A 153 -40.54 -12.96 -4.04
CA LYS A 153 -41.29 -12.46 -5.19
C LYS A 153 -40.78 -13.06 -6.50
N ILE A 154 -39.46 -13.14 -6.71
CA ILE A 154 -38.88 -13.75 -7.91
C ILE A 154 -39.21 -15.25 -7.96
N GLU A 155 -39.08 -15.95 -6.84
CA GLU A 155 -39.42 -17.37 -6.73
C GLU A 155 -40.89 -17.62 -7.05
N VAL A 156 -41.81 -16.82 -6.51
CA VAL A 156 -43.25 -16.96 -6.79
C VAL A 156 -43.59 -16.62 -8.25
N LEU A 157 -42.98 -15.59 -8.82
CA LEU A 157 -43.21 -15.27 -10.24
C LEU A 157 -42.69 -16.39 -11.16
N ASN A 158 -41.57 -17.01 -10.80
CA ASN A 158 -40.96 -18.13 -11.53
C ASN A 158 -41.59 -19.50 -11.21
N SER A 159 -42.35 -19.65 -10.12
CA SER A 159 -42.95 -20.95 -9.75
C SER A 159 -44.11 -21.35 -10.65
N SER A 160 -44.76 -20.35 -11.25
CA SER A 160 -45.79 -20.57 -12.26
C SER A 160 -45.17 -21.17 -13.54
N ALA A 161 -45.96 -21.88 -14.35
CA ALA A 161 -45.53 -22.26 -15.71
C ALA A 161 -45.51 -21.08 -16.71
N THR A 162 -45.47 -19.84 -16.22
CA THR A 162 -45.41 -18.60 -17.00
C THR A 162 -43.97 -18.22 -17.31
N LYS A 163 -43.68 -17.83 -18.56
CA LYS A 163 -42.39 -17.24 -18.90
C LYS A 163 -42.37 -15.77 -18.47
N VAL A 164 -41.48 -15.42 -17.55
CA VAL A 164 -41.36 -14.06 -17.04
C VAL A 164 -40.18 -13.33 -17.68
N ILE A 165 -40.43 -12.13 -18.20
CA ILE A 165 -39.42 -11.16 -18.63
C ILE A 165 -39.28 -10.12 -17.52
N TYR A 166 -38.09 -10.01 -16.94
CA TYR A 166 -37.79 -9.09 -15.86
C TYR A 166 -37.22 -7.79 -16.45
N VAL A 167 -37.89 -6.68 -16.15
CA VAL A 167 -37.51 -5.33 -16.57
C VAL A 167 -37.31 -4.44 -15.35
N VAL A 168 -36.22 -3.69 -15.35
CA VAL A 168 -35.84 -2.80 -14.24
C VAL A 168 -35.76 -1.36 -14.73
N GLY A 169 -36.11 -0.39 -13.90
CA GLY A 169 -35.86 1.03 -14.22
C GLY A 169 -34.36 1.31 -14.39
N ASN A 170 -34.00 2.17 -15.34
CA ASN A 170 -32.60 2.49 -15.65
C ASN A 170 -31.83 3.12 -14.46
N GLU A 171 -32.53 3.65 -13.46
CA GLU A 171 -31.90 4.20 -12.25
C GLU A 171 -31.16 3.14 -11.41
N ASN A 172 -31.27 1.87 -11.77
CA ASN A 172 -30.58 0.76 -11.12
C ASN A 172 -29.38 0.24 -11.93
N GLU A 173 -29.04 0.88 -13.05
CA GLU A 173 -27.80 0.63 -13.80
C GLU A 173 -26.56 0.99 -12.94
N GLY A 174 -25.43 0.34 -13.23
CA GLY A 174 -24.15 0.57 -12.59
C GLY A 174 -23.75 -0.55 -11.63
N ALA A 175 -22.49 -0.98 -11.76
CA ALA A 175 -21.87 -1.95 -10.87
C ALA A 175 -21.17 -1.32 -9.66
N GLU A 176 -20.49 -0.18 -9.84
CA GLU A 176 -19.57 0.39 -8.84
C GLU A 176 -18.58 -0.66 -8.27
N GLY A 177 -18.17 -1.64 -9.10
CA GLY A 177 -17.32 -2.78 -8.70
C GLY A 177 -18.05 -3.88 -7.92
N GLN A 178 -19.34 -3.71 -7.65
CA GLN A 178 -20.20 -4.66 -6.95
C GLN A 178 -21.16 -5.37 -7.89
N TYR A 179 -21.68 -6.51 -7.44
CA TYR A 179 -22.79 -7.18 -8.09
C TYR A 179 -24.03 -7.06 -7.22
N PRO A 180 -24.96 -6.15 -7.54
CA PRO A 180 -26.11 -5.95 -6.69
C PRO A 180 -26.97 -7.22 -6.66
N GLU A 181 -27.27 -7.71 -5.45
CA GLU A 181 -27.91 -9.03 -5.22
C GLU A 181 -29.18 -9.25 -6.05
N PHE A 182 -30.00 -8.21 -6.23
CA PHE A 182 -31.21 -8.27 -7.04
C PHE A 182 -30.93 -8.41 -8.54
N MET A 183 -29.89 -7.75 -9.07
CA MET A 183 -29.46 -7.97 -10.46
C MET A 183 -28.90 -9.38 -10.65
N MET A 184 -28.28 -9.96 -9.60
CA MET A 184 -27.88 -11.36 -9.64
C MET A 184 -29.05 -12.29 -9.92
N LYS A 185 -30.18 -12.04 -9.24
CA LYS A 185 -31.38 -12.87 -9.36
C LYS A 185 -32.00 -12.75 -10.74
N ILE A 186 -32.13 -11.52 -11.24
CA ILE A 186 -32.65 -11.25 -12.59
C ILE A 186 -31.77 -11.92 -13.64
N GLN A 187 -30.46 -11.65 -13.61
CA GLN A 187 -29.52 -12.26 -14.54
C GLN A 187 -29.51 -13.79 -14.45
N LYS A 188 -29.61 -14.38 -13.24
CA LYS A 188 -29.71 -15.84 -13.08
C LYS A 188 -30.98 -16.41 -13.71
N SER A 189 -32.10 -15.67 -13.67
CA SER A 189 -33.39 -16.11 -14.20
C SER A 189 -33.52 -16.01 -15.72
N GLN A 190 -32.97 -14.97 -16.35
CA GLN A 190 -33.15 -14.73 -17.80
C GLN A 190 -31.84 -14.68 -18.61
N GLY A 191 -30.68 -14.76 -17.94
CA GLY A 191 -29.34 -14.74 -18.55
C GLY A 191 -28.73 -13.35 -18.70
N PHE A 192 -29.50 -12.28 -18.50
CA PHE A 192 -29.09 -10.89 -18.66
C PHE A 192 -29.96 -9.97 -17.81
N ASN A 193 -29.57 -8.72 -17.67
CA ASN A 193 -30.40 -7.68 -17.08
C ASN A 193 -31.01 -6.84 -18.18
N LEU A 194 -32.26 -6.42 -18.02
CA LEU A 194 -32.96 -5.59 -18.99
C LEU A 194 -33.47 -4.33 -18.30
N TYR A 195 -32.90 -3.19 -18.69
CA TYR A 195 -33.31 -1.89 -18.21
C TYR A 195 -34.25 -1.21 -19.19
N ILE A 196 -35.12 -0.36 -18.66
CA ILE A 196 -35.96 0.53 -19.45
C ILE A 196 -35.78 1.98 -19.03
N ASN A 197 -35.62 2.85 -20.01
CA ASN A 197 -35.57 4.30 -19.85
C ASN A 197 -36.67 4.95 -20.70
N ILE A 198 -37.46 5.85 -20.10
CA ILE A 198 -38.52 6.60 -20.79
C ILE A 198 -37.97 7.97 -21.20
N CYS A 199 -37.69 8.16 -22.50
CA CYS A 199 -37.07 9.40 -22.97
C CYS A 199 -38.09 10.54 -23.22
N ASP A 200 -39.30 10.23 -23.67
CA ASP A 200 -40.35 11.21 -23.98
C ASP A 200 -41.68 10.77 -23.36
N LYS A 201 -42.17 11.55 -22.40
CA LYS A 201 -43.44 11.30 -21.70
C LYS A 201 -44.63 11.33 -22.66
N ASP A 202 -44.57 12.09 -23.75
CA ASP A 202 -45.68 12.19 -24.70
C ASP A 202 -45.70 11.04 -25.71
N ARG A 203 -44.55 10.40 -25.96
CA ARG A 203 -44.41 9.25 -26.85
C ARG A 203 -43.74 8.10 -26.13
N VAL A 204 -44.36 7.68 -25.04
CA VAL A 204 -43.76 6.72 -24.10
C VAL A 204 -43.26 5.46 -24.83
N TYR A 205 -44.08 4.84 -25.68
CA TYR A 205 -43.68 3.61 -26.39
C TYR A 205 -42.52 3.84 -27.39
N GLU A 206 -42.70 4.75 -28.35
CA GLU A 206 -41.73 5.06 -29.42
C GLU A 206 -40.37 5.56 -28.88
N SER A 207 -40.40 6.31 -27.79
CA SER A 207 -39.20 6.95 -27.22
C SER A 207 -38.52 6.13 -26.12
N SER A 208 -39.14 5.04 -25.67
CA SER A 208 -38.54 4.17 -24.67
C SER A 208 -37.30 3.48 -25.23
N VAL A 209 -36.27 3.41 -24.42
CA VAL A 209 -35.03 2.69 -24.73
C VAL A 209 -34.93 1.50 -23.80
N LEU A 210 -34.65 0.33 -24.39
CA LEU A 210 -34.33 -0.88 -23.64
C LEU A 210 -32.84 -1.14 -23.73
N THR A 211 -32.20 -1.46 -22.60
CA THR A 211 -30.78 -1.78 -22.51
C THR A 211 -30.59 -3.15 -21.89
N ALA A 212 -29.91 -4.05 -22.59
CA ALA A 212 -29.51 -5.35 -22.05
C ALA A 212 -28.05 -5.32 -21.58
N THR A 213 -27.79 -5.78 -20.36
CA THR A 213 -26.44 -5.89 -19.78
C THR A 213 -26.20 -7.25 -19.12
N ILE A 214 -24.94 -7.55 -18.82
CA ILE A 214 -24.54 -8.72 -18.05
C ILE A 214 -23.41 -8.36 -17.09
N PHE A 215 -23.52 -8.79 -15.84
CA PHE A 215 -22.46 -8.67 -14.86
C PHE A 215 -21.48 -9.84 -14.96
N ALA A 216 -20.19 -9.54 -14.97
CA ALA A 216 -19.12 -10.54 -14.89
C ALA A 216 -17.93 -9.98 -14.10
N GLN A 217 -17.18 -10.85 -13.44
CA GLN A 217 -16.00 -10.45 -12.68
C GLN A 217 -14.82 -10.17 -13.61
N ASN A 218 -14.12 -9.06 -13.37
CA ASN A 218 -12.87 -8.70 -14.03
C ASN A 218 -11.67 -9.47 -13.44
N ILE A 219 -10.47 -9.23 -13.98
CA ILE A 219 -9.25 -9.94 -13.57
C ILE A 219 -8.80 -9.63 -12.14
N ASP A 220 -9.27 -8.53 -11.57
CA ASP A 220 -8.98 -8.08 -10.21
C ASP A 220 -10.07 -8.57 -9.22
N GLY A 221 -11.09 -9.28 -9.72
CA GLY A 221 -12.18 -9.88 -8.93
C GLY A 221 -13.37 -8.93 -8.67
N GLU A 222 -13.30 -7.70 -9.18
CA GLU A 222 -14.39 -6.73 -9.11
C GLU A 222 -15.44 -7.03 -10.19
N TRP A 223 -16.69 -6.62 -9.96
CA TRP A 223 -17.77 -6.87 -10.90
C TRP A 223 -17.91 -5.73 -11.90
N ASP A 224 -17.85 -6.07 -13.19
CA ASP A 224 -18.11 -5.18 -14.31
C ASP A 224 -19.53 -5.42 -14.84
N GLU A 225 -20.25 -4.34 -15.14
CA GLU A 225 -21.48 -4.41 -15.91
C GLU A 225 -21.16 -4.24 -17.40
N ILE A 226 -21.27 -5.34 -18.15
CA ILE A 226 -20.97 -5.41 -19.57
C ILE A 226 -22.23 -5.11 -20.36
N TYR A 227 -22.17 -4.05 -21.15
CA TYR A 227 -23.24 -3.67 -22.04
C TYR A 227 -23.34 -4.64 -23.24
N ALA A 228 -24.54 -5.17 -23.51
CA ALA A 228 -24.79 -6.08 -24.63
C ALA A 228 -25.39 -5.35 -25.84
N CYS A 229 -26.58 -4.76 -25.66
CA CYS A 229 -27.25 -3.96 -26.67
C CYS A 229 -28.18 -2.91 -26.03
N SER A 230 -28.44 -1.84 -26.74
CA SER A 230 -29.51 -0.87 -26.42
C SER A 230 -30.04 -0.28 -27.70
N GLY A 231 -31.32 0.09 -27.68
CA GLY A 231 -32.01 0.70 -28.79
C GLY A 231 -33.44 1.04 -28.43
N SER A 232 -34.19 1.54 -29.41
CA SER A 232 -35.61 1.81 -29.22
C SER A 232 -36.33 0.53 -28.82
N MET A 233 -37.27 0.62 -27.88
CA MET A 233 -38.15 -0.48 -27.47
C MET A 233 -38.87 -1.13 -28.67
N VAL A 234 -39.10 -0.36 -29.74
CA VAL A 234 -39.69 -0.86 -30.99
C VAL A 234 -38.80 -1.90 -31.68
N ASP A 235 -37.48 -1.80 -31.55
CA ASP A 235 -36.50 -2.71 -32.15
C ASP A 235 -36.33 -4.03 -31.37
N PHE A 236 -36.91 -4.11 -30.17
CA PHE A 236 -36.93 -5.30 -29.35
C PHE A 236 -38.18 -6.13 -29.63
N GLY A 237 -38.02 -7.35 -30.14
CA GLY A 237 -39.10 -8.30 -30.39
C GLY A 237 -39.25 -9.34 -29.28
N ILE A 238 -40.45 -9.91 -29.15
CA ILE A 238 -40.73 -11.06 -28.28
C ILE A 238 -41.43 -12.11 -29.13
N ASP A 239 -41.01 -13.37 -29.07
CA ASP A 239 -41.72 -14.47 -29.72
C ASP A 239 -42.78 -15.10 -28.80
N ILE A 240 -43.52 -16.07 -29.34
CA ILE A 240 -44.56 -16.80 -28.58
C ILE A 240 -44.00 -17.62 -27.39
N ASN A 241 -42.69 -17.82 -27.30
CA ASN A 241 -42.06 -18.52 -26.19
C ASN A 241 -41.49 -17.54 -25.15
N GLY A 242 -41.68 -16.23 -25.33
CA GLY A 242 -41.12 -15.20 -24.46
C GLY A 242 -39.62 -14.98 -24.65
N ILE A 243 -39.04 -15.39 -25.79
CA ILE A 243 -37.65 -15.13 -26.14
C ILE A 243 -37.53 -13.70 -26.67
N LEU A 244 -36.59 -12.94 -26.11
CA LEU A 244 -36.32 -11.55 -26.47
C LEU A 244 -35.32 -11.46 -27.62
N TYR A 245 -35.64 -10.63 -28.61
CA TYR A 245 -34.80 -10.35 -29.77
C TYR A 245 -34.46 -8.86 -29.86
N TYR A 246 -33.26 -8.52 -30.31
CA TYR A 246 -32.87 -7.18 -30.72
C TYR A 246 -32.35 -7.22 -32.16
N LEU A 247 -32.96 -6.43 -33.05
CA LEU A 247 -32.61 -6.41 -34.49
C LEU A 247 -32.48 -7.82 -35.11
N LYS A 248 -33.44 -8.72 -34.78
CA LYS A 248 -33.52 -10.13 -35.21
C LYS A 248 -32.53 -11.11 -34.57
N SER A 249 -31.64 -10.68 -33.70
CA SER A 249 -30.76 -11.57 -32.94
C SER A 249 -31.32 -11.79 -31.54
N ALA A 250 -31.31 -13.02 -31.01
CA ALA A 250 -31.76 -13.25 -29.65
C ALA A 250 -30.84 -12.50 -28.68
N VAL A 251 -31.41 -11.81 -27.70
CA VAL A 251 -30.64 -10.99 -26.76
C VAL A 251 -29.65 -11.85 -25.96
N VAL A 252 -30.04 -13.07 -25.60
CA VAL A 252 -29.16 -14.06 -24.96
C VAL A 252 -27.91 -14.35 -25.81
N ASP A 253 -28.05 -14.47 -27.12
CA ASP A 253 -26.91 -14.74 -28.01
C ASP A 253 -25.98 -13.53 -28.10
N ILE A 254 -26.53 -12.32 -28.20
CA ILE A 254 -25.75 -11.07 -28.17
C ILE A 254 -24.94 -10.99 -26.86
N VAL A 255 -25.60 -11.26 -25.73
CA VAL A 255 -25.00 -11.27 -24.40
C VAL A 255 -23.87 -12.31 -24.32
N ASN A 256 -24.09 -13.52 -24.83
CA ASN A 256 -23.08 -14.58 -24.85
C ASN A 256 -21.85 -14.18 -25.69
N VAL A 257 -22.06 -13.53 -26.83
CA VAL A 257 -20.96 -12.99 -27.65
C VAL A 257 -20.16 -11.96 -26.86
N ARG A 258 -20.81 -10.99 -26.20
CA ARG A 258 -20.11 -9.99 -25.38
C ARG A 258 -19.37 -10.61 -24.20
N LEU A 259 -19.96 -11.61 -23.56
CA LEU A 259 -19.33 -12.33 -22.46
C LEU A 259 -18.09 -13.11 -22.94
N SER A 260 -18.12 -13.66 -24.15
CA SER A 260 -16.94 -14.28 -24.77
C SER A 260 -15.85 -13.24 -25.07
N GLU A 261 -16.20 -12.12 -25.70
CA GLU A 261 -15.27 -11.01 -25.97
C GLU A 261 -14.61 -10.49 -24.68
N PHE A 262 -15.39 -10.40 -23.60
CA PHE A 262 -14.89 -10.02 -22.28
C PHE A 262 -13.89 -11.05 -21.73
N ARG A 263 -14.23 -12.34 -21.74
CA ARG A 263 -13.33 -13.41 -21.28
C ARG A 263 -12.02 -13.47 -22.08
N ASP A 264 -12.08 -13.26 -23.40
CA ASP A 264 -10.90 -13.22 -24.25
C ASP A 264 -9.99 -12.03 -23.90
N LYS A 265 -10.57 -10.86 -23.62
CA LYS A 265 -9.81 -9.70 -23.12
C LYS A 265 -9.14 -10.00 -21.78
N GLN A 266 -9.85 -10.62 -20.84
CA GLN A 266 -9.30 -11.02 -19.54
C GLN A 266 -8.13 -12.00 -19.70
N PHE A 267 -8.28 -13.01 -20.57
CA PHE A 267 -7.24 -13.99 -20.84
C PHE A 267 -5.97 -13.33 -21.40
N ASN A 268 -6.13 -12.44 -22.37
CA ASN A 268 -5.01 -11.72 -22.99
C ASN A 268 -4.31 -10.79 -22.00
N GLU A 269 -5.06 -10.05 -21.18
CA GLU A 269 -4.49 -9.16 -20.16
C GLU A 269 -3.77 -9.95 -19.06
N LYS A 270 -4.32 -11.08 -18.62
CA LYS A 270 -3.65 -11.98 -17.67
C LYS A 270 -2.30 -12.47 -18.21
N LYS A 271 -2.28 -12.93 -19.46
CA LYS A 271 -1.04 -13.38 -20.13
C LYS A 271 -0.01 -12.25 -20.24
N LYS A 272 -0.46 -11.03 -20.50
CA LYS A 272 0.40 -9.84 -20.56
C LYS A 272 0.99 -9.51 -19.19
N ARG A 273 0.18 -9.46 -18.12
CA ARG A 273 0.63 -9.24 -16.73
C ARG A 273 1.63 -10.32 -16.29
N GLU A 274 1.38 -11.58 -16.62
CA GLU A 274 2.30 -12.69 -16.34
C GLU A 274 3.65 -12.55 -17.06
N ALA A 275 3.64 -12.19 -18.35
CA ALA A 275 4.85 -11.98 -19.13
C ALA A 275 5.66 -10.75 -18.63
N GLU A 276 4.98 -9.69 -18.20
CA GLU A 276 5.62 -8.51 -17.61
C GLU A 276 6.24 -8.82 -16.24
N ALA A 277 5.51 -9.55 -15.39
CA ALA A 277 6.03 -10.01 -14.10
C ALA A 277 7.26 -10.92 -14.25
N GLU A 278 7.28 -11.81 -15.25
CA GLU A 278 8.43 -12.65 -15.54
C GLU A 278 9.64 -11.84 -16.01
N LYS A 279 9.45 -10.87 -16.91
CA LYS A 279 10.52 -9.96 -17.33
C LYS A 279 11.07 -9.16 -16.16
N GLN A 280 10.21 -8.74 -15.24
CA GLN A 280 10.61 -8.01 -14.03
C GLN A 280 11.44 -8.89 -13.10
N ARG A 281 11.01 -10.15 -12.85
CA ARG A 281 11.81 -11.13 -12.08
C ARG A 281 13.19 -11.34 -12.67
N GLN A 282 13.29 -11.54 -13.98
CA GLN A 282 14.58 -11.73 -14.66
C GLN A 282 15.50 -10.50 -14.52
N ARG A 283 14.94 -9.29 -14.58
CA ARG A 283 15.70 -8.04 -14.35
C ARG A 283 16.20 -7.96 -12.91
N GLU A 284 15.36 -8.30 -11.94
CA GLU A 284 15.70 -8.30 -10.52
C GLU A 284 16.77 -9.34 -10.19
N GLU A 285 16.66 -10.55 -10.73
CA GLU A 285 17.67 -11.61 -10.57
C GLU A 285 19.02 -11.21 -11.19
N LYS A 286 19.00 -10.62 -12.38
CA LYS A 286 20.22 -10.10 -13.03
C LYS A 286 20.85 -8.98 -12.21
N ALA A 287 20.06 -8.02 -11.74
CA ALA A 287 20.53 -6.93 -10.89
C ALA A 287 21.11 -7.45 -9.56
N LEU A 288 20.48 -8.46 -8.95
CA LEU A 288 20.97 -9.11 -7.74
C LEU A 288 22.29 -9.84 -8.00
N SER A 289 22.41 -10.56 -9.10
CA SER A 289 23.64 -11.24 -9.52
C SER A 289 24.78 -10.24 -9.74
N GLU A 290 24.53 -9.16 -10.48
CA GLU A 290 25.51 -8.08 -10.68
C GLU A 290 25.91 -7.40 -9.37
N ARG A 291 24.97 -7.18 -8.45
CA ARG A 291 25.25 -6.62 -7.12
C ARG A 291 26.14 -7.55 -6.30
N LYS A 292 25.86 -8.86 -6.29
CA LYS A 292 26.71 -9.87 -5.62
C LYS A 292 28.11 -9.89 -6.21
N LYS A 293 28.25 -9.82 -7.54
CA LYS A 293 29.56 -9.75 -8.20
C LYS A 293 30.33 -8.49 -7.80
N ARG A 294 29.71 -7.31 -7.87
CA ARG A 294 30.33 -6.05 -7.43
C ARG A 294 30.75 -6.09 -5.97
N GLN A 295 29.95 -6.71 -5.11
CA GLN A 295 30.29 -6.87 -3.70
C GLN A 295 31.51 -7.79 -3.52
N ALA A 296 31.55 -8.93 -4.21
CA ALA A 296 32.72 -9.83 -4.17
C ALA A 296 33.99 -9.13 -4.70
N ASP A 297 33.89 -8.43 -5.84
CA ASP A 297 35.00 -7.65 -6.41
C ASP A 297 35.49 -6.56 -5.44
N TRP A 298 34.56 -5.91 -4.73
CA TRP A 298 34.89 -4.91 -3.72
C TRP A 298 35.58 -5.54 -2.49
N GLU A 299 35.06 -6.66 -1.97
CA GLU A 299 35.66 -7.39 -0.85
C GLU A 299 37.06 -7.89 -1.18
N GLU A 300 37.28 -8.39 -2.40
CA GLU A 300 38.60 -8.80 -2.89
C GLU A 300 39.57 -7.62 -2.99
N ARG A 301 39.14 -6.48 -3.55
CA ARG A 301 39.94 -5.24 -3.56
C ARG A 301 40.30 -4.75 -2.16
N GLN A 302 39.37 -4.83 -1.21
CA GLN A 302 39.66 -4.45 0.19
C GLN A 302 40.73 -5.36 0.82
N LYS A 303 40.70 -6.67 0.54
CA LYS A 303 41.74 -7.60 0.99
C LYS A 303 43.10 -7.25 0.40
N LEU A 304 43.15 -6.95 -0.90
CA LEU A 304 44.39 -6.55 -1.58
C LEU A 304 44.96 -5.24 -1.01
N LEU A 305 44.13 -4.20 -0.86
CA LEU A 305 44.54 -2.93 -0.26
C LEU A 305 45.06 -3.10 1.16
N LYS A 306 44.42 -3.97 1.96
CA LYS A 306 44.87 -4.28 3.32
C LYS A 306 46.23 -4.97 3.31
N LEU A 307 46.42 -5.96 2.44
CA LEU A 307 47.70 -6.66 2.29
C LEU A 307 48.82 -5.72 1.82
N GLU A 308 48.54 -4.82 0.88
CA GLU A 308 49.49 -3.79 0.43
C GLU A 308 49.86 -2.82 1.56
N ALA A 309 48.88 -2.39 2.36
CA ALA A 309 49.12 -1.56 3.53
C ALA A 309 49.98 -2.28 4.60
N GLU A 310 49.71 -3.55 4.87
CA GLU A 310 50.51 -4.38 5.78
C GLU A 310 51.96 -4.54 5.29
N LYS A 311 52.16 -4.83 4.00
CA LYS A 311 53.50 -4.89 3.38
C LYS A 311 54.24 -3.56 3.48
N ARG A 312 53.55 -2.45 3.24
CA ARG A 312 54.13 -1.10 3.34
C ARG A 312 54.51 -0.75 4.78
N GLN A 313 53.68 -1.11 5.75
CA GLN A 313 54.01 -0.92 7.17
C GLN A 313 55.23 -1.74 7.58
N GLU A 314 55.33 -2.99 7.13
CA GLU A 314 56.49 -3.83 7.43
C GLU A 314 57.78 -3.28 6.79
N GLN A 315 57.71 -2.80 5.55
CA GLN A 315 58.85 -2.11 4.91
C GLN A 315 59.32 -0.90 5.74
N LEU A 316 58.39 -0.05 6.17
CA LEU A 316 58.71 1.11 7.00
C LEU A 316 59.33 0.70 8.34
N ARG A 317 58.86 -0.40 8.96
CA ARG A 317 59.45 -0.93 10.20
C ARG A 317 60.88 -1.40 9.99
N LEU A 318 61.14 -2.13 8.90
CA LEU A 318 62.49 -2.62 8.55
C LEU A 318 63.44 -1.47 8.22
N GLU A 319 62.96 -0.43 7.52
CA GLU A 319 63.73 0.79 7.26
C GLU A 319 64.07 1.54 8.56
N GLU A 320 63.10 1.66 9.47
CA GLU A 320 63.32 2.31 10.77
C GLU A 320 64.30 1.51 11.65
N GLU A 321 64.19 0.18 11.67
CA GLU A 321 65.12 -0.69 12.39
C GLU A 321 66.55 -0.57 11.85
N LYS A 322 66.71 -0.55 10.51
CA LYS A 322 68.01 -0.29 9.88
C LYS A 322 68.58 1.07 10.27
N ARG A 323 67.75 2.12 10.26
CA ARG A 323 68.17 3.46 10.66
C ARG A 323 68.64 3.49 12.12
N ARG A 324 67.91 2.85 13.04
CA ARG A 324 68.29 2.75 14.46
C ARG A 324 69.59 1.98 14.66
N GLU A 325 69.79 0.90 13.90
CA GLU A 325 71.03 0.12 13.94
C GLU A 325 72.24 0.94 13.42
N GLU A 326 72.05 1.70 12.35
CA GLU A 326 73.06 2.63 11.82
C GLU A 326 73.40 3.74 12.82
N GLU A 327 72.39 4.35 13.46
CA GLU A 327 72.55 5.33 14.53
C GLU A 327 73.34 4.74 15.71
N ARG A 328 72.97 3.53 16.17
CA ARG A 328 73.69 2.83 17.24
C ARG A 328 75.15 2.58 16.89
N ARG A 329 75.42 2.07 15.68
CA ARG A 329 76.80 1.85 15.20
C ARG A 329 77.59 3.16 15.11
N ALA A 330 76.95 4.26 14.72
CA ALA A 330 77.57 5.57 14.69
C ALA A 330 77.89 6.10 16.11
N GLU A 331 77.01 5.87 17.08
CA GLU A 331 77.25 6.20 18.49
C GLU A 331 78.36 5.35 19.10
N GLU A 332 78.33 4.03 18.89
CA GLU A 332 79.40 3.11 19.32
C GLU A 332 80.76 3.52 18.74
N LYS A 333 80.79 3.91 17.46
CA LYS A 333 82.00 4.44 16.82
C LYS A 333 82.48 5.74 17.47
N LYS A 334 81.58 6.71 17.71
CA LYS A 334 81.92 7.96 18.39
C LYS A 334 82.48 7.72 19.79
N GLU A 335 81.88 6.80 20.54
CA GLU A 335 82.36 6.45 21.88
C GLU A 335 83.74 5.78 21.82
N GLN A 336 83.95 4.87 20.87
CA GLN A 336 85.24 4.22 20.66
C GLN A 336 86.33 5.23 20.28
N ASP A 337 86.01 6.18 19.40
CA ASP A 337 86.91 7.28 19.01
C ASP A 337 87.23 8.17 20.23
N ARG A 338 86.24 8.47 21.09
CA ARG A 338 86.42 9.23 22.32
C ARG A 338 87.34 8.53 23.33
N ILE A 339 87.16 7.22 23.53
CA ILE A 339 88.02 6.42 24.41
C ILE A 339 89.45 6.40 23.86
N THR A 340 89.60 6.20 22.56
CA THR A 340 90.91 6.19 21.88
C THR A 340 91.63 7.52 22.06
N PHE A 341 90.93 8.64 21.87
CA PHE A 341 91.47 9.99 22.11
C PHE A 341 91.92 10.19 23.57
N LYS A 342 91.08 9.82 24.55
CA LYS A 342 91.45 9.93 25.98
C LYS A 342 92.70 9.13 26.33
N ASN A 343 92.85 7.92 25.79
CA ASN A 343 94.03 7.09 26.03
C ASN A 343 95.30 7.71 25.44
N GLN A 344 95.24 8.27 24.24
CA GLN A 344 96.36 8.99 23.62
C GLN A 344 96.80 10.20 24.45
N VAL A 345 95.83 11.00 24.92
CA VAL A 345 96.11 12.17 25.79
C VAL A 345 96.73 11.71 27.12
N ALA A 346 96.24 10.62 27.72
CA ALA A 346 96.80 10.09 28.97
C ALA A 346 98.28 9.68 28.86
N GLU A 347 98.67 9.12 27.72
CA GLU A 347 100.05 8.70 27.46
C GLU A 347 100.99 9.90 27.31
N LEU A 348 100.57 10.94 26.58
CA LEU A 348 101.31 12.20 26.45
C LEU A 348 101.47 12.92 27.80
N LEU A 349 100.42 12.92 28.63
CA LEU A 349 100.48 13.55 29.96
C LEU A 349 101.50 12.87 30.87
N ASN A 350 101.79 11.58 30.71
CA ASN A 350 102.81 10.91 31.53
C ASN A 350 104.25 11.38 31.24
N GLN A 351 104.52 11.99 30.08
CA GLN A 351 105.88 12.32 29.66
C GLN A 351 106.48 13.54 30.39
N GLN A 352 105.67 14.35 31.09
CA GLN A 352 106.07 15.49 31.96
C GLN A 352 107.10 16.49 31.38
N THR A 353 107.44 16.45 30.09
CA THR A 353 108.44 17.32 29.46
C THR A 353 107.85 18.64 28.98
N ASP A 354 106.69 18.59 28.31
CA ASP A 354 106.03 19.74 27.70
C ASP A 354 104.55 19.79 28.09
N ARG A 355 103.96 20.98 28.02
CA ARG A 355 102.53 21.16 28.29
C ARG A 355 101.72 20.46 27.19
N VAL A 356 100.82 19.56 27.58
CA VAL A 356 99.88 18.95 26.62
C VAL A 356 98.73 19.92 26.40
N VAL A 357 98.57 20.38 25.16
CA VAL A 357 97.55 21.35 24.73
C VAL A 357 96.84 20.76 23.53
N ASP A 358 95.51 20.87 23.47
CA ASP A 358 94.74 20.45 22.29
C ASP A 358 94.82 21.48 21.15
N PRO A 359 94.36 21.15 19.92
CA PRO A 359 94.39 22.08 18.78
C PRO A 359 93.63 23.39 19.01
N ASP A 360 92.67 23.41 19.93
CA ASP A 360 91.88 24.58 20.31
C ASP A 360 92.60 25.46 21.36
N GLY A 361 93.79 25.04 21.81
CA GLY A 361 94.63 25.79 22.75
C GLY A 361 94.35 25.51 24.23
N ASN A 362 93.47 24.54 24.55
CA ASN A 362 93.18 24.20 25.94
C ASN A 362 94.24 23.26 26.50
N ARG A 363 94.72 23.56 27.71
CA ARG A 363 95.75 22.74 28.38
C ARG A 363 95.10 21.55 29.08
N TRP A 364 95.63 20.36 28.85
CA TRP A 364 95.17 19.12 29.48
C TRP A 364 96.06 18.75 30.65
N ILE A 365 95.43 18.25 31.72
CA ILE A 365 96.08 18.00 33.01
C ILE A 365 95.53 16.71 33.60
N LYS A 366 96.38 15.95 34.28
CA LYS A 366 96.01 14.73 35.01
C LYS A 366 96.08 14.94 36.52
N CYS A 367 95.05 14.50 37.23
CA CYS A 367 94.98 14.61 38.68
C CYS A 367 95.90 13.59 39.33
N GLU A 368 96.77 14.05 40.23
CA GLU A 368 97.71 13.19 40.94
C GLU A 368 97.01 12.27 41.96
N PHE A 369 95.83 12.67 42.43
CA PHE A 369 95.11 11.96 43.48
C PHE A 369 94.15 10.90 42.93
N CYS A 370 93.27 11.30 42.01
CA CYS A 370 92.24 10.40 41.46
C CYS A 370 92.50 9.96 40.02
N GLY A 371 93.56 10.44 39.39
CA GLY A 371 93.87 10.11 37.99
C GLY A 371 92.96 10.75 36.94
N LYS A 372 91.97 11.59 37.32
CA LYS A 372 91.09 12.31 36.39
C LYS A 372 91.91 13.11 35.39
N ILE A 373 91.61 12.99 34.11
CA ILE A 373 92.25 13.74 33.02
C ILE A 373 91.22 14.65 32.39
N ASP A 374 91.49 15.94 32.37
CA ASP A 374 90.56 16.96 31.87
C ASP A 374 91.34 18.23 31.50
N THR A 375 90.65 19.23 30.94
CA THR A 375 91.23 20.55 30.71
C THR A 375 91.56 21.25 32.02
N ASP A 376 92.52 22.18 31.99
CA ASP A 376 93.00 22.93 33.14
C ASP A 376 91.90 23.66 33.92
N SER A 377 90.83 24.05 33.23
CA SER A 377 89.60 24.61 33.80
C SER A 377 88.94 23.73 34.88
N ALA A 378 89.10 22.40 34.81
CA ALA A 378 88.57 21.45 35.77
C ALA A 378 89.50 21.21 36.99
N PHE A 379 90.66 21.87 37.04
CA PHE A 379 91.67 21.74 38.08
C PHE A 379 91.75 22.96 38.98
N SER A 380 92.02 22.74 40.27
CA SER A 380 92.21 23.82 41.25
C SER A 380 93.67 24.27 41.32
N SER A 381 94.60 23.36 41.08
CA SER A 381 96.03 23.65 41.01
C SER A 381 96.70 22.74 40.00
N TYR A 382 97.67 23.27 39.27
CA TYR A 382 98.37 22.50 38.25
C TYR A 382 99.69 23.12 37.82
N GLY A 383 100.64 22.26 37.45
CA GLY A 383 101.95 22.66 36.95
C GLY A 383 102.96 22.98 38.06
N GLY A 384 104.16 22.42 37.93
CA GLY A 384 105.29 22.63 38.83
C GLY A 384 106.58 22.03 38.27
N LYS A 385 107.72 22.30 38.92
CA LYS A 385 109.01 21.73 38.53
C LYS A 385 108.95 20.20 38.66
N ASN A 386 109.08 19.48 37.55
CA ASN A 386 108.95 18.02 37.39
C ASN A 386 107.51 17.44 37.38
N HIS A 387 106.47 18.28 37.44
CA HIS A 387 105.05 17.86 37.42
C HIS A 387 104.26 18.81 36.48
N ILE A 388 104.75 18.97 35.25
CA ILE A 388 104.25 19.96 34.29
C ILE A 388 102.79 19.65 33.88
N ASN A 389 102.43 18.38 33.77
CA ASN A 389 101.13 17.91 33.28
C ASN A 389 100.23 17.34 34.37
N LEU A 390 100.60 17.57 35.64
CA LEU A 390 99.88 17.07 36.78
C LEU A 390 99.31 18.20 37.64
N GLY A 391 98.24 17.87 38.37
CA GLY A 391 97.55 18.82 39.22
C GLY A 391 96.59 18.16 40.21
N ILE A 392 95.80 18.98 40.89
CA ILE A 392 94.73 18.58 41.80
C ILE A 392 93.44 19.01 41.14
N CYS A 393 92.57 18.06 40.81
CA CYS A 393 91.26 18.42 40.27
C CYS A 393 90.44 19.11 41.36
N LYS A 394 89.50 19.98 40.99
CA LYS A 394 88.64 20.71 41.95
C LYS A 394 87.99 19.77 42.97
N GLU A 395 87.49 18.63 42.51
CA GLU A 395 86.88 17.60 43.35
C GLU A 395 87.84 16.99 44.40
N CYS A 396 89.12 16.78 44.05
CA CYS A 396 90.13 16.30 45.00
C CYS A 396 90.66 17.42 45.89
N SER A 397 90.63 18.66 45.42
CA SER A 397 91.05 19.82 46.19
C SER A 397 90.12 20.07 47.38
N ASP A 398 88.82 19.93 47.14
CA ASP A 398 87.78 20.13 48.15
C ASP A 398 87.77 18.99 49.20
N LYS A 399 88.47 17.88 48.93
CA LYS A 399 88.61 16.71 49.82
C LYS A 399 90.08 16.56 50.27
N GLY A 400 90.49 17.23 51.36
CA GLY A 400 91.86 17.16 51.92
C GLY A 400 92.43 15.72 52.07
N LYS A 401 93.75 15.56 51.89
CA LYS A 401 94.52 14.31 51.59
C LYS A 401 94.11 12.99 52.31
N MET A 402 94.13 11.90 51.51
CA MET A 402 93.73 10.46 51.63
C MET A 402 94.48 9.59 52.68
N PRO A 403 94.19 8.27 52.94
CA PRO A 403 93.33 7.27 52.24
C PRO A 403 92.37 6.48 53.18
N THR A 404 91.39 5.68 52.76
CA THR A 404 91.51 4.32 52.20
C THR A 404 90.09 3.71 52.13
N GLN A 405 89.94 2.70 51.29
CA GLN A 405 88.90 1.66 51.23
C GLN A 405 87.64 1.94 50.40
N ILE A 406 87.54 1.07 49.39
CA ILE A 406 86.45 0.80 48.49
C ILE A 406 85.24 0.35 49.30
N GLU A 407 84.11 1.03 49.14
CA GLU A 407 82.81 0.44 49.41
C GLU A 407 81.93 0.58 48.15
N LEU A 408 81.61 -0.56 47.56
CA LEU A 408 80.59 -0.71 46.52
C LEU A 408 79.21 -0.47 47.14
N PRO A 409 78.40 0.48 46.64
CA PRO A 409 77.01 0.58 47.06
C PRO A 409 76.19 -0.52 46.40
N LYS A 410 75.37 -1.12 47.27
CA LYS A 410 74.50 -2.27 47.06
C LYS A 410 73.27 -1.90 46.22
N GLU A 411 72.74 -2.92 45.55
CA GLU A 411 71.43 -2.88 44.89
C GLU A 411 70.33 -2.49 45.88
N GLU A 412 69.53 -1.48 45.53
CA GLU A 412 68.25 -1.26 46.17
C GLU A 412 67.10 -1.15 45.16
N ASN A 413 66.35 -2.25 45.16
CA ASN A 413 64.89 -2.33 45.20
C ASN A 413 64.06 -1.21 44.58
N ILE A 414 63.41 -1.62 43.50
CA ILE A 414 62.24 -1.05 42.87
C ILE A 414 61.13 -0.87 43.92
N SER A 415 60.82 0.38 44.27
CA SER A 415 59.50 0.77 44.75
C SER A 415 58.95 1.89 43.88
N ARG A 416 58.45 1.55 42.68
CA ARG A 416 57.60 2.49 41.94
C ARG A 416 56.25 2.56 42.65
N LYS A 417 56.01 3.69 43.31
CA LYS A 417 54.67 4.17 43.66
C LYS A 417 53.78 3.96 42.44
N ILE A 418 52.74 3.15 42.58
CA ILE A 418 51.72 2.98 41.54
C ILE A 418 50.82 4.20 41.61
N ASP A 419 50.80 5.00 40.54
CA ASP A 419 49.79 6.05 40.34
C ASP A 419 48.41 5.39 40.36
N LEU A 420 47.58 5.81 41.31
CA LEU A 420 46.23 5.30 41.55
C LEU A 420 45.24 5.57 40.40
N ASP A 421 45.67 6.29 39.36
CA ASP A 421 44.81 6.67 38.24
C ASP A 421 44.83 5.69 37.06
N ASN A 422 45.84 4.83 36.92
CA ASN A 422 45.99 3.96 35.74
C ASN A 422 46.09 2.46 36.10
N CYS A 423 45.36 1.64 35.33
CA CYS A 423 45.31 0.20 35.49
C CYS A 423 46.66 -0.43 35.09
N PRO A 424 47.31 -1.23 35.94
CA PRO A 424 48.61 -1.82 35.64
C PRO A 424 48.56 -2.87 34.51
N ILE A 425 47.37 -3.42 34.22
CA ILE A 425 47.22 -4.46 33.18
C ILE A 425 47.10 -3.88 31.76
N CYS A 426 46.37 -2.78 31.58
CA CYS A 426 46.06 -2.26 30.24
C CYS A 426 46.26 -0.74 30.09
N GLY A 427 46.78 -0.07 31.11
CA GLY A 427 46.98 1.38 31.13
C GLY A 427 45.71 2.24 31.18
N GLY A 428 44.51 1.63 31.19
CA GLY A 428 43.23 2.35 31.22
C GLY A 428 42.93 2.95 32.60
N ARG A 429 42.13 4.03 32.68
CA ARG A 429 41.87 4.71 33.97
C ARG A 429 41.16 3.80 34.98
N LEU A 430 41.59 3.86 36.23
CA LEU A 430 40.87 3.26 37.35
C LEU A 430 39.74 4.18 37.80
N GLN A 431 38.56 3.62 38.04
CA GLN A 431 37.37 4.36 38.47
C GLN A 431 36.76 3.70 39.70
N VAL A 432 36.25 4.49 40.63
CA VAL A 432 35.53 3.98 41.81
C VAL A 432 34.19 3.39 41.36
N ARG A 433 33.93 2.14 41.78
CA ARG A 433 32.68 1.41 41.53
C ARG A 433 32.17 0.82 42.84
N ASN A 434 30.85 0.69 42.94
CA ASN A 434 30.19 0.12 44.11
C ASN A 434 29.91 -1.37 43.89
N GLY A 435 30.44 -2.21 44.78
CA GLY A 435 30.18 -3.64 44.83
C GLY A 435 29.42 -4.03 46.10
N ARG A 436 29.07 -5.31 46.20
CA ARG A 436 28.38 -5.88 47.38
C ARG A 436 29.14 -5.64 48.70
N PHE A 437 30.46 -5.45 48.64
CA PHE A 437 31.35 -5.27 49.79
C PHE A 437 31.87 -3.82 49.95
N GLY A 438 31.27 -2.84 49.24
CA GLY A 438 31.66 -1.43 49.30
C GLY A 438 32.31 -0.91 48.02
N GLU A 439 32.87 0.30 48.11
CA GLU A 439 33.58 0.96 47.01
C GLU A 439 34.93 0.26 46.70
N PHE A 440 35.21 0.07 45.41
CA PHE A 440 36.49 -0.46 44.93
C PHE A 440 36.90 0.23 43.62
N TYR A 441 38.19 0.20 43.28
CA TYR A 441 38.70 0.69 41.99
C TYR A 441 38.59 -0.40 40.92
N GLY A 442 37.87 -0.13 39.83
CA GLY A 442 37.77 -1.00 38.66
C GLY A 442 38.31 -0.32 37.39
N CYS A 443 38.90 -1.09 36.48
CA CYS A 443 39.37 -0.55 35.21
C CYS A 443 38.20 -0.09 34.31
N SER A 444 38.34 1.09 33.68
CA SER A 444 37.37 1.61 32.71
C SER A 444 37.12 0.68 31.52
N ASN A 445 38.09 -0.15 31.16
CA ASN A 445 38.03 -1.05 30.00
C ASN A 445 37.36 -2.41 30.29
N PHE A 446 36.65 -2.56 31.42
CA PHE A 446 35.80 -3.72 31.66
C PHE A 446 34.69 -3.80 30.57
N PRO A 447 34.39 -4.99 29.98
CA PRO A 447 34.76 -6.34 30.40
C PRO A 447 36.10 -6.87 29.89
N LYS A 448 36.79 -6.14 29.00
CA LYS A 448 38.04 -6.58 28.36
C LYS A 448 39.23 -6.58 29.33
N CYS A 449 39.21 -5.71 30.34
CA CYS A 449 40.14 -5.75 31.46
C CYS A 449 39.37 -5.91 32.77
N ARG A 450 39.64 -7.00 33.50
CA ARG A 450 38.95 -7.36 34.76
C ARG A 450 39.73 -6.98 36.02
N PHE A 451 40.71 -6.08 35.90
CA PHE A 451 41.47 -5.61 37.05
C PHE A 451 40.55 -4.87 38.04
N THR A 452 40.65 -5.25 39.30
CA THR A 452 39.98 -4.58 40.43
C THR A 452 40.96 -4.47 41.60
N LYS A 453 40.83 -3.41 42.39
CA LYS A 453 41.60 -3.20 43.62
C LYS A 453 40.68 -2.60 44.67
N ASN A 454 40.70 -3.13 45.88
CA ASN A 454 39.92 -2.55 46.98
C ASN A 454 40.38 -1.11 47.25
N LYS A 455 39.43 -0.23 47.56
CA LYS A 455 39.71 1.16 47.87
C LYS A 455 40.48 1.29 49.19
#